data_AF-A0A915DXH1-F1
#
_entry.id   AF-A0A915DXH1-F1
#
_cell.length_a   1.000
_cell.length_b   1.000
_cell.length_c   1.000
_cell.angle_alpha   90.00
_cell.angle_beta   90.00
_cell.angle_gamma   90.00
#
_symmetry.space_group_name_H-M   'P 1'
#
loop_
_entity.id
_entity.type
_entity.pdbx_description
1 polymer ?
#
loop_
_entity_poly.entity_id
_entity_poly.type
_entity_poly.pdbx_seq_one_letter_code
_entity_poly.pdbx_strand_id
1 'polypeptide(L)'
;MAHTQMPALVYLYHQLARDYVQHVAWKIDEGLAIYMAALMLRQHFPSRLDKQLDFKRLEQEGGGGLVKYLPEALIINTKRKQVEKCLAQAVHKVVCLSEVECIFRFIHQLAKLTPFDVETGWNGPLVEVHVGYVVGVACLTEHSKLAITLSSLQNIKSVSIQPNGSAGQTTVRLNVIAGTTLVFTLPTMSIAESFAHLVDGYHRLVLGTQQGHGTNGQTKAKLKPV
;
A
#
# COMPACT_ATOMS: atom_id res chain seq x y z
N MET A 1 10.45 23.00 -5.30
CA MET A 1 11.03 21.70 -4.90
C MET A 1 10.16 20.54 -5.40
N ALA A 2 9.93 20.41 -6.72
CA ALA A 2 8.96 19.44 -7.26
C ALA A 2 9.58 18.17 -7.89
N HIS A 3 10.88 18.19 -8.24
CA HIS A 3 11.51 17.11 -8.99
C HIS A 3 11.71 15.79 -8.21
N THR A 4 11.75 15.83 -6.87
CA THR A 4 12.11 14.66 -6.04
C THR A 4 10.94 13.71 -5.77
N GLN A 5 9.69 14.17 -5.85
CA GLN A 5 8.51 13.36 -5.49
C GLN A 5 8.01 12.48 -6.65
N MET A 6 8.25 12.89 -7.90
CA MET A 6 7.73 12.20 -9.08
C MET A 6 8.27 10.76 -9.25
N PRO A 7 9.59 10.47 -9.06
CA PRO A 7 10.09 9.10 -9.11
C PRO A 7 9.49 8.20 -8.02
N ALA A 8 9.29 8.74 -6.81
CA ALA A 8 8.70 8.00 -5.70
C ALA A 8 7.22 7.67 -5.94
N LEU A 9 6.45 8.62 -6.49
CA LEU A 9 5.06 8.40 -6.89
C LEU A 9 4.93 7.31 -7.97
N VAL A 10 5.81 7.34 -8.99
CA VAL A 10 5.83 6.33 -10.05
C VAL A 10 6.25 4.96 -9.51
N TYR A 11 7.21 4.89 -8.59
CA TYR A 11 7.60 3.65 -7.92
C TYR A 11 6.46 3.02 -7.11
N LEU A 12 5.83 3.83 -6.23
CA LEU A 12 4.67 3.41 -5.44
C LEU A 12 3.54 2.92 -6.35
N TYR A 13 3.25 3.65 -7.42
CA TYR A 13 2.25 3.26 -8.41
C TYR A 13 2.58 1.90 -9.06
N HIS A 14 3.82 1.64 -9.46
CA HIS A 14 4.19 0.35 -10.05
C HIS A 14 4.07 -0.82 -9.08
N GLN A 15 4.38 -0.60 -7.79
CA GLN A 15 4.16 -1.59 -6.74
C GLN A 15 2.66 -1.87 -6.57
N LEU A 16 1.86 -0.82 -6.31
CA LEU A 16 0.40 -0.93 -6.15
C LEU A 16 -0.29 -1.55 -7.37
N ALA A 17 0.17 -1.25 -8.58
CA ALA A 17 -0.39 -1.81 -9.81
C ALA A 17 -0.08 -3.31 -9.97
N ARG A 18 1.10 -3.76 -9.55
CA ARG A 18 1.45 -5.18 -9.49
C ARG A 18 0.59 -5.92 -8.46
N ASP A 19 0.54 -5.40 -7.24
CA ASP A 19 -0.18 -6.03 -6.12
C ASP A 19 -1.69 -6.07 -6.40
N TYR A 20 -2.23 -5.04 -7.05
CA TYR A 20 -3.60 -5.01 -7.56
C TYR A 20 -3.88 -6.18 -8.52
N VAL A 21 -3.07 -6.38 -9.56
CA VAL A 21 -3.30 -7.48 -10.54
C VAL A 21 -3.19 -8.85 -9.86
N GLN A 22 -2.24 -9.03 -8.94
CA GLN A 22 -1.99 -10.31 -8.28
C GLN A 22 -3.04 -10.67 -7.20
N HIS A 23 -3.58 -9.69 -6.47
CA HIS A 23 -4.35 -9.94 -5.24
C HIS A 23 -5.75 -9.33 -5.17
N VAL A 24 -6.08 -8.38 -6.07
CA VAL A 24 -7.33 -7.61 -6.02
C VAL A 24 -8.16 -7.76 -7.29
N ALA A 25 -7.54 -7.73 -8.48
CA ALA A 25 -8.22 -7.62 -9.77
C ALA A 25 -9.20 -8.77 -10.07
N TRP A 26 -9.00 -9.95 -9.50
CA TRP A 26 -9.91 -11.09 -9.66
C TRP A 26 -11.20 -11.01 -8.81
N LYS A 27 -11.25 -10.10 -7.84
CA LYS A 27 -12.36 -9.96 -6.88
C LYS A 27 -13.41 -8.91 -7.29
N ILE A 28 -13.18 -8.21 -8.40
CA ILE A 28 -13.95 -7.02 -8.80
C ILE A 28 -14.70 -7.24 -10.12
N ASP A 29 -15.64 -6.34 -10.41
CA ASP A 29 -16.35 -6.27 -11.67
C ASP A 29 -15.41 -6.18 -12.89
N GLU A 30 -15.77 -6.84 -13.99
CA GLU A 30 -15.01 -6.86 -15.24
C GLU A 30 -14.86 -5.45 -15.84
N GLY A 31 -15.91 -4.63 -15.78
CA GLY A 31 -15.89 -3.25 -16.27
C GLY A 31 -14.91 -2.38 -15.49
N LEU A 32 -14.87 -2.53 -14.16
CA LEU A 32 -13.87 -1.88 -13.32
C LEU A 32 -12.45 -2.41 -13.58
N ALA A 33 -12.27 -3.73 -13.75
CA ALA A 33 -10.97 -4.32 -14.08
C ALA A 33 -10.41 -3.78 -15.41
N ILE A 34 -11.27 -3.66 -16.43
CA ILE A 34 -10.94 -3.09 -17.75
C ILE A 34 -10.64 -1.59 -17.64
N TYR A 35 -11.35 -0.84 -16.79
CA TYR A 35 -11.04 0.58 -16.53
C TYR A 35 -9.67 0.77 -15.86
N MET A 36 -9.36 -0.05 -14.84
CA MET A 36 -8.06 -0.03 -14.17
C MET A 36 -6.91 -0.39 -15.13
N ALA A 37 -7.10 -1.42 -15.97
CA ALA A 37 -6.17 -1.78 -17.02
C ALA A 37 -5.95 -0.65 -18.05
N ALA A 38 -7.01 0.10 -18.40
CA ALA A 38 -6.92 1.23 -19.31
C ALA A 38 -6.10 2.40 -18.73
N LEU A 39 -6.26 2.69 -17.43
CA LEU A 39 -5.40 3.66 -16.73
C LEU A 39 -3.94 3.21 -16.74
N MET A 40 -3.69 1.92 -16.49
CA MET A 40 -2.33 1.36 -16.49
C MET A 40 -1.65 1.46 -17.86
N LEU A 41 -2.37 1.13 -18.94
CA LEU A 41 -1.87 1.26 -20.30
C LEU A 41 -1.64 2.73 -20.68
N ARG A 42 -2.52 3.66 -20.26
CA ARG A 42 -2.37 5.09 -20.54
C ARG A 42 -1.17 5.71 -19.83
N GLN A 43 -0.83 5.22 -18.64
CA GLN A 43 0.40 5.59 -17.94
C GLN A 43 1.64 4.98 -18.63
N HIS A 44 1.58 3.72 -19.08
CA HIS A 44 2.75 3.02 -19.64
C HIS A 44 3.09 3.43 -21.09
N PHE A 45 2.11 3.87 -21.89
CA PHE A 45 2.28 4.22 -23.31
C PHE A 45 1.82 5.66 -23.64
N PRO A 46 2.43 6.70 -23.06
CA PRO A 46 1.84 8.04 -23.00
C PRO A 46 1.65 8.76 -24.34
N SER A 47 2.48 8.46 -25.35
CA SER A 47 2.51 9.14 -26.66
C SER A 47 2.00 8.27 -27.82
N ARG A 48 1.41 7.10 -27.54
CA ARG A 48 1.12 6.07 -28.56
C ARG A 48 -0.36 5.69 -28.69
N LEU A 49 -1.23 6.14 -27.79
CA LEU A 49 -2.63 5.67 -27.73
C LEU A 49 -3.60 6.46 -28.60
N ASP A 50 -3.17 7.63 -29.10
CA ASP A 50 -3.97 8.51 -29.97
C ASP A 50 -4.36 7.88 -31.33
N LYS A 51 -3.70 6.76 -31.70
CA LYS A 51 -3.83 6.11 -33.02
C LYS A 51 -4.27 4.65 -32.97
N GLN A 52 -4.96 4.24 -31.89
CA GLN A 52 -5.38 2.85 -31.58
C GLN A 52 -4.31 2.03 -30.84
N LEU A 53 -4.76 1.22 -29.87
CA LEU A 53 -3.91 0.34 -29.07
C LEU A 53 -3.42 -0.87 -29.89
N ASP A 54 -2.10 -1.00 -30.07
CA ASP A 54 -1.47 -2.14 -30.74
C ASP A 54 -1.27 -3.31 -29.77
N PHE A 55 -2.24 -4.24 -29.78
CA PHE A 55 -2.20 -5.45 -28.97
C PHE A 55 -1.05 -6.39 -29.32
N LYS A 56 -0.59 -6.42 -30.57
CA LYS A 56 0.51 -7.30 -30.99
C LYS A 56 1.83 -6.84 -30.38
N ARG A 57 2.06 -5.52 -30.32
CA ARG A 57 3.21 -4.95 -29.61
C ARG A 57 3.08 -5.03 -28.10
N LEU A 58 1.87 -4.91 -27.55
CA LEU A 58 1.63 -5.07 -26.12
C LEU A 58 2.09 -6.45 -25.61
N GLU A 59 1.92 -7.50 -26.40
CA GLU A 59 2.40 -8.86 -26.11
C GLU A 59 3.93 -9.00 -26.25
N GLN A 60 4.56 -8.23 -27.15
CA GLN A 60 5.99 -8.31 -27.43
C GLN A 60 6.85 -7.45 -26.47
N GLU A 61 6.46 -6.20 -26.21
CA GLU A 61 7.19 -5.26 -25.32
C GLU A 61 6.92 -5.56 -23.83
N GLY A 62 5.83 -6.28 -23.51
CA GLY A 62 5.30 -6.39 -22.15
C GLY A 62 5.74 -7.59 -21.31
N GLY A 63 6.38 -8.61 -21.88
CA GLY A 63 6.81 -9.84 -21.19
C GLY A 63 5.69 -10.79 -20.72
N GLY A 64 4.43 -10.35 -20.78
CA GLY A 64 3.23 -11.13 -20.42
C GLY A 64 1.93 -10.64 -21.05
N GLY A 65 1.98 -9.72 -22.03
CA GLY A 65 0.78 -9.22 -22.72
C GLY A 65 -0.31 -8.72 -21.78
N LEU A 66 -1.54 -9.20 -21.97
CA LEU A 66 -2.72 -8.76 -21.21
C LEU A 66 -2.70 -9.19 -19.73
N VAL A 67 -2.03 -10.29 -19.35
CA VAL A 67 -2.01 -10.76 -17.94
C VAL A 67 -1.27 -9.79 -16.99
N LYS A 68 -0.49 -8.86 -17.54
CA LYS A 68 0.16 -7.78 -16.77
C LYS A 68 -0.82 -6.66 -16.34
N TYR A 69 -2.03 -6.61 -16.91
CA TYR A 69 -3.00 -5.53 -16.72
C TYR A 69 -4.38 -6.00 -16.28
N LEU A 70 -4.75 -7.24 -16.62
CA LEU A 70 -6.07 -7.83 -16.40
C LEU A 70 -5.96 -9.15 -15.63
N PRO A 71 -6.96 -9.51 -14.80
CA PRO A 71 -6.96 -10.78 -14.09
C PRO A 71 -7.05 -11.96 -15.08
N GLU A 72 -6.31 -13.03 -14.81
CA GLU A 72 -6.25 -14.21 -15.69
C GLU A 72 -7.63 -14.82 -15.97
N ALA A 73 -8.52 -14.84 -14.96
CA ALA A 73 -9.89 -15.32 -15.11
C ALA A 73 -10.67 -14.59 -16.22
N LEU A 74 -10.51 -13.27 -16.36
CA LEU A 74 -11.17 -12.48 -17.42
C LEU A 74 -10.60 -12.83 -18.80
N ILE A 75 -9.29 -13.07 -18.89
CA ILE A 75 -8.58 -13.41 -20.13
C ILE A 75 -8.95 -14.83 -20.60
N ILE A 76 -9.12 -15.77 -19.66
CA ILE A 76 -9.48 -17.17 -19.94
C ILE A 76 -10.97 -17.29 -20.31
N ASN A 77 -11.85 -16.62 -19.55
CA ASN A 77 -13.30 -16.77 -19.71
C ASN A 77 -13.88 -15.93 -20.85
N THR A 78 -13.22 -14.84 -21.25
CA THR A 78 -13.71 -13.95 -22.32
C THR A 78 -12.93 -14.16 -23.62
N LYS A 79 -13.65 -14.24 -24.75
CA LYS A 79 -13.03 -14.31 -26.08
C LYS A 79 -12.07 -13.13 -26.28
N ARG A 80 -10.80 -13.41 -26.58
CA ARG A 80 -9.74 -12.40 -26.73
C ARG A 80 -10.16 -11.14 -27.51
N LYS A 81 -10.78 -11.27 -28.71
CA LYS A 81 -11.27 -10.13 -29.52
C LYS A 81 -12.25 -9.21 -28.77
N GLN A 82 -13.03 -9.74 -27.84
CA GLN A 82 -13.95 -8.97 -26.99
C GLN A 82 -13.17 -8.23 -25.89
N VAL A 83 -12.22 -8.88 -25.23
CA VAL A 83 -11.30 -8.23 -24.26
C VAL A 83 -10.55 -7.07 -24.92
N GLU A 84 -9.96 -7.30 -26.09
CA GLU A 84 -9.26 -6.29 -26.88
C GLU A 84 -10.19 -5.11 -27.24
N LYS A 85 -11.42 -5.39 -27.71
CA LYS A 85 -12.40 -4.35 -28.04
C LYS A 85 -12.78 -3.51 -26.80
N CYS A 86 -13.10 -4.14 -25.69
CA CYS A 86 -13.50 -3.46 -24.46
C CYS A 86 -12.34 -2.64 -23.87
N LEU A 87 -11.11 -3.17 -23.89
CA LEU A 87 -9.93 -2.46 -23.41
C LEU A 87 -9.57 -1.27 -24.31
N ALA A 88 -9.63 -1.41 -25.63
CA ALA A 88 -9.43 -0.29 -26.55
C ALA A 88 -10.47 0.82 -26.35
N GLN A 89 -11.74 0.46 -26.12
CA GLN A 89 -12.80 1.43 -25.79
C GLN A 89 -12.56 2.12 -24.45
N ALA A 90 -12.09 1.41 -23.42
CA ALA A 90 -11.78 1.99 -22.12
C ALA A 90 -10.55 2.92 -22.19
N VAL A 91 -9.50 2.52 -22.93
CA VAL A 91 -8.32 3.35 -23.19
C VAL A 91 -8.68 4.66 -23.89
N HIS A 92 -9.57 4.62 -24.89
CA HIS A 92 -10.05 5.83 -25.56
C HIS A 92 -10.76 6.79 -24.60
N LYS A 93 -11.45 6.31 -23.56
CA LYS A 93 -12.09 7.15 -22.54
C LYS A 93 -11.10 7.86 -21.60
N VAL A 94 -9.85 7.39 -21.53
CA VAL A 94 -8.80 7.95 -20.65
C VAL A 94 -7.63 8.58 -21.42
N VAL A 95 -7.67 8.62 -22.75
CA VAL A 95 -6.55 9.09 -23.59
C VAL A 95 -6.14 10.54 -23.31
N CYS A 96 -7.10 11.39 -22.93
CA CYS A 96 -6.89 12.80 -22.58
C CYS A 96 -6.25 13.02 -21.21
N LEU A 97 -6.10 11.98 -20.37
CA LEU A 97 -5.47 12.10 -19.06
C LEU A 97 -3.94 12.09 -19.19
N SER A 98 -3.28 12.95 -18.42
CA SER A 98 -1.83 12.85 -18.22
C SER A 98 -1.45 11.57 -17.46
N GLU A 99 -0.18 11.15 -17.55
CA GLU A 99 0.36 10.01 -16.80
C GLU A 99 0.10 10.14 -15.28
N VAL A 100 0.24 11.36 -14.76
CA VAL A 100 0.04 11.70 -13.34
C VAL A 100 -1.43 11.55 -12.94
N GLU A 101 -2.36 12.00 -13.78
CA GLU A 101 -3.80 11.80 -13.54
C GLU A 101 -4.20 10.33 -13.61
N CYS A 102 -3.58 9.54 -14.50
CA CYS A 102 -3.78 8.09 -14.52
C CYS A 102 -3.34 7.43 -13.21
N ILE A 103 -2.16 7.80 -12.68
CA ILE A 103 -1.66 7.34 -11.38
C ILE A 103 -2.64 7.70 -10.26
N PHE A 104 -3.02 8.98 -10.13
CA PHE A 104 -3.93 9.40 -9.06
C PHE A 104 -5.31 8.75 -9.16
N ARG A 105 -5.89 8.61 -10.35
CA ARG A 105 -7.18 7.91 -10.53
C ARG A 105 -7.07 6.43 -10.22
N PHE A 106 -5.97 5.77 -10.58
CA PHE A 106 -5.73 4.36 -10.25
C PHE A 106 -5.65 4.16 -8.74
N ILE A 107 -4.79 4.92 -8.05
CA ILE A 107 -4.62 4.86 -6.59
C ILE A 107 -5.93 5.17 -5.87
N HIS A 108 -6.68 6.19 -6.32
CA HIS A 108 -7.97 6.56 -5.74
C HIS A 108 -9.06 5.48 -5.90
N GLN A 109 -9.06 4.71 -6.99
CA GLN A 109 -9.97 3.56 -7.09
C GLN A 109 -9.47 2.38 -6.25
N LEU A 110 -8.17 2.08 -6.26
CA LEU A 110 -7.58 1.01 -5.47
C LEU A 110 -7.87 1.18 -3.96
N ALA A 111 -7.80 2.42 -3.44
CA ALA A 111 -8.09 2.75 -2.05
C ALA A 111 -9.53 2.40 -1.60
N LYS A 112 -10.48 2.26 -2.53
CA LYS A 112 -11.85 1.83 -2.25
C LYS A 112 -12.02 0.31 -2.25
N LEU A 113 -11.05 -0.40 -2.82
CA LEU A 113 -11.08 -1.86 -3.00
C LEU A 113 -10.27 -2.57 -1.91
N THR A 114 -9.16 -1.97 -1.47
CA THR A 114 -8.32 -2.48 -0.39
C THR A 114 -7.61 -1.33 0.33
N PRO A 115 -7.42 -1.38 1.65
CA PRO A 115 -6.37 -0.60 2.29
C PRO A 115 -5.01 -1.04 1.72
N PHE A 116 -4.11 -0.07 1.56
CA PHE A 116 -2.71 -0.28 1.15
C PHE A 116 -1.73 0.66 1.89
N ASP A 117 -2.26 1.60 2.67
CA ASP A 117 -1.56 2.57 3.52
C ASP A 117 -1.41 2.10 4.98
N VAL A 118 -1.78 0.84 5.22
CA VAL A 118 -1.80 0.17 6.52
C VAL A 118 -1.18 -1.22 6.36
N GLU A 119 -0.23 -1.54 7.23
CA GLU A 119 0.41 -2.85 7.30
C GLU A 119 -0.08 -3.63 8.53
N THR A 120 -0.37 -4.91 8.35
CA THR A 120 -0.70 -5.83 9.44
C THR A 120 0.57 -6.20 10.21
N GLY A 121 0.84 -5.48 11.29
CA GLY A 121 1.98 -5.72 12.18
C GLY A 121 1.89 -7.04 12.96
N TRP A 122 0.67 -7.56 13.17
CA TRP A 122 0.43 -8.89 13.72
C TRP A 122 -0.98 -9.37 13.39
N ASN A 123 -1.15 -10.66 13.11
CA ASN A 123 -2.46 -11.29 12.95
C ASN A 123 -2.57 -12.47 13.94
N GLY A 124 -3.26 -12.25 15.05
CA GLY A 124 -3.48 -13.23 16.10
C GLY A 124 -4.94 -13.69 16.19
N PRO A 125 -5.21 -14.83 16.84
CA PRO A 125 -6.51 -15.53 16.78
C PRO A 125 -7.71 -14.79 17.40
N LEU A 126 -7.52 -13.60 17.98
CA LEU A 126 -8.59 -12.73 18.50
C LEU A 126 -8.46 -11.27 18.03
N VAL A 127 -7.26 -10.86 17.58
CA VAL A 127 -6.91 -9.45 17.34
C VAL A 127 -5.88 -9.35 16.23
N GLU A 128 -6.19 -8.54 15.22
CA GLU A 128 -5.26 -8.09 14.20
C GLU A 128 -4.73 -6.69 14.57
N VAL A 129 -3.43 -6.46 14.46
CA VAL A 129 -2.77 -5.18 14.77
C VAL A 129 -2.35 -4.51 13.48
N HIS A 130 -2.81 -3.28 13.28
CA HIS A 130 -2.58 -2.47 12.09
C HIS A 130 -1.67 -1.28 12.44
N VAL A 131 -0.69 -1.00 11.58
CA VAL A 131 0.18 0.16 11.69
C VAL A 131 0.19 0.91 10.37
N GLY A 132 -0.12 2.20 10.39
CA GLY A 132 -0.12 3.05 9.20
C GLY A 132 -0.06 4.53 9.55
N TYR A 133 0.38 5.36 8.60
CA TYR A 133 0.67 6.78 8.84
C TYR A 133 -0.54 7.55 9.39
N VAL A 134 -1.73 7.29 8.85
CA VAL A 134 -2.98 7.97 9.25
C VAL A 134 -3.65 7.29 10.44
N VAL A 135 -3.74 5.94 10.43
CA VAL A 135 -4.48 5.16 11.44
C VAL A 135 -3.74 5.06 12.79
N GLY A 136 -2.42 5.30 12.78
CA GLY A 136 -1.56 5.13 13.94
C GLY A 136 -1.19 3.66 14.17
N VAL A 137 -1.14 3.26 15.44
CA VAL A 137 -1.20 1.86 15.86
C VAL A 137 -2.64 1.58 16.29
N ALA A 138 -3.29 0.64 15.64
CA ALA A 138 -4.70 0.28 15.86
C ALA A 138 -4.88 -1.24 15.93
N CYS A 139 -6.04 -1.68 16.42
CA CYS A 139 -6.43 -3.08 16.36
C CYS A 139 -7.82 -3.29 15.71
N LEU A 140 -7.95 -4.38 14.96
CA LEU A 140 -9.23 -4.98 14.61
C LEU A 140 -9.48 -6.19 15.52
N THR A 141 -10.73 -6.36 15.93
CA THR A 141 -11.21 -7.56 16.65
C THR A 141 -12.10 -8.36 15.71
N GLU A 142 -12.11 -9.70 15.79
CA GLU A 142 -12.95 -10.54 14.89
C GLU A 142 -14.43 -10.09 14.80
N HIS A 143 -14.98 -9.55 15.90
CA HIS A 143 -16.38 -9.14 15.99
C HIS A 143 -16.67 -7.71 15.51
N SER A 144 -15.66 -6.91 15.14
CA SER A 144 -15.86 -5.52 14.69
C SER A 144 -15.04 -5.18 13.46
N LYS A 145 -15.72 -4.65 12.43
CA LYS A 145 -15.10 -4.16 11.18
C LYS A 145 -14.50 -2.75 11.32
N LEU A 146 -14.34 -2.24 12.54
CA LEU A 146 -13.88 -0.89 12.84
C LEU A 146 -12.55 -0.98 13.59
N ALA A 147 -11.51 -0.37 13.04
CA ALA A 147 -10.22 -0.27 13.70
C ALA A 147 -10.33 0.61 14.96
N ILE A 148 -9.90 0.08 16.09
CA ILE A 148 -9.77 0.83 17.35
C ILE A 148 -8.34 1.37 17.41
N THR A 149 -8.15 2.67 17.20
CA THR A 149 -6.83 3.30 17.34
C THR A 149 -6.37 3.26 18.80
N LEU A 150 -5.25 2.56 19.04
CA LEU A 150 -4.63 2.40 20.36
C LEU A 150 -3.69 3.56 20.67
N SER A 151 -2.98 4.08 19.67
CA SER A 151 -2.14 5.29 19.79
C SER A 151 -1.84 5.90 18.43
N SER A 152 -1.78 7.23 18.35
CA SER A 152 -1.10 7.90 17.24
C SER A 152 0.42 7.64 17.31
N LEU A 153 1.08 7.57 16.15
CA LEU A 153 2.52 7.33 16.02
C LEU A 153 3.36 8.43 16.70
N GLN A 154 2.90 9.68 16.65
CA GLN A 154 3.58 10.82 17.31
C GLN A 154 3.60 10.69 18.84
N ASN A 155 2.67 9.90 19.41
CA ASN A 155 2.57 9.69 20.85
C ASN A 155 3.47 8.56 21.34
N ILE A 156 4.22 7.87 20.48
CA ILE A 156 5.10 6.76 20.90
C ILE A 156 6.42 7.35 21.41
N LYS A 157 6.76 7.11 22.69
CA LYS A 157 8.03 7.54 23.33
C LYS A 157 9.17 6.56 23.10
N SER A 158 8.89 5.27 23.19
CA SER A 158 9.90 4.21 23.03
C SER A 158 9.27 2.87 22.69
N VAL A 159 10.00 2.06 21.93
CA VAL A 159 9.71 0.65 21.64
C VAL A 159 10.73 -0.21 22.38
N SER A 160 10.30 -1.30 23.00
CA SER A 160 11.22 -2.29 23.61
C SER A 160 10.74 -3.71 23.36
N ILE A 161 11.66 -4.59 22.96
CA ILE A 161 11.41 -6.02 22.73
C ILE A 161 11.99 -6.81 23.90
N GLN A 162 11.25 -7.80 24.40
CA GLN A 162 11.73 -8.72 25.43
C GLN A 162 11.30 -10.16 25.11
N PRO A 163 12.22 -11.14 25.12
CA PRO A 163 11.85 -12.55 25.04
C PRO A 163 10.90 -12.91 26.17
N ASN A 164 9.79 -13.59 25.86
CA ASN A 164 8.92 -14.15 26.86
C ASN A 164 9.36 -15.60 27.12
N GLY A 165 9.63 -15.95 28.38
CA GLY A 165 10.24 -17.24 28.75
C GLY A 165 9.39 -18.48 28.39
N SER A 166 8.12 -18.29 28.01
CA SER A 166 7.22 -19.33 27.55
C SER A 166 7.27 -19.52 26.03
N ALA A 167 7.65 -20.74 25.60
CA ALA A 167 7.44 -21.25 24.24
C ALA A 167 7.97 -20.40 23.06
N GLY A 168 9.04 -19.61 23.28
CA GLY A 168 9.66 -18.81 22.22
C GLY A 168 8.89 -17.54 21.81
N GLN A 169 7.80 -17.23 22.50
CA GLN A 169 7.06 -15.99 22.31
C GLN A 169 7.92 -14.77 22.67
N THR A 170 7.59 -13.61 22.11
CA THR A 170 8.32 -12.36 22.35
C THR A 170 7.34 -11.23 22.59
N THR A 171 7.59 -10.41 23.62
CA THR A 171 6.74 -9.28 23.98
C THR A 171 7.33 -7.98 23.48
N VAL A 172 6.55 -7.21 22.73
CA VAL A 172 6.87 -5.82 22.35
C VAL A 172 6.07 -4.88 23.24
N ARG A 173 6.74 -3.90 23.85
CA ARG A 173 6.10 -2.82 24.60
C ARG A 173 6.31 -1.47 23.89
N LEU A 174 5.22 -0.74 23.71
CA LEU A 174 5.21 0.64 23.19
C LEU A 174 4.82 1.57 24.35
N ASN A 175 5.75 2.40 24.80
CA ASN A 175 5.45 3.42 25.82
C ASN A 175 4.88 4.67 25.15
N VAL A 176 3.73 5.15 25.60
CA VAL A 176 2.99 6.27 24.99
C VAL A 176 3.18 7.55 25.83
N ILE A 177 3.09 8.73 25.21
CA ILE A 177 3.31 10.03 25.88
C ILE A 177 2.44 10.18 27.13
N ALA A 178 1.17 9.75 27.05
CA ALA A 178 0.18 9.79 28.11
C ALA A 178 0.46 8.86 29.33
N GLY A 179 1.57 8.12 29.34
CA GLY A 179 1.96 7.21 30.43
C GLY A 179 1.41 5.79 30.28
N THR A 180 0.52 5.54 29.31
CA THR A 180 0.07 4.20 28.93
C THR A 180 1.19 3.41 28.25
N THR A 181 1.33 2.14 28.59
CA THR A 181 2.19 1.19 27.86
C THR A 181 1.31 0.18 27.13
N LEU A 182 1.39 0.13 25.80
CA LEU A 182 0.77 -0.92 25.00
C LEU A 182 1.69 -2.14 24.98
N VAL A 183 1.14 -3.34 25.17
CA VAL A 183 1.91 -4.59 25.28
C VAL A 183 1.34 -5.60 24.28
N PHE A 184 2.20 -6.11 23.40
CA PHE A 184 1.86 -7.08 22.38
C PHE A 184 2.71 -8.33 22.58
N THR A 185 2.07 -9.50 22.70
CA THR A 185 2.78 -10.79 22.75
C THR A 185 2.66 -11.45 21.38
N LEU A 186 3.82 -11.67 20.76
CA LEU A 186 3.99 -12.13 19.39
C LEU A 186 4.65 -13.52 19.41
N PRO A 187 4.42 -14.38 18.40
CA PRO A 187 4.77 -15.80 18.48
C PRO A 187 6.27 -16.07 18.30
N THR A 188 7.02 -15.13 17.71
CA THR A 188 8.46 -15.28 17.46
C THR A 188 9.18 -13.94 17.61
N MET A 189 10.48 -14.00 17.89
CA MET A 189 11.37 -12.82 17.94
C MET A 189 11.37 -12.06 16.60
N SER A 190 11.44 -12.76 15.47
CA SER A 190 11.47 -12.15 14.13
C SER A 190 10.20 -11.34 13.81
N ILE A 191 9.03 -11.80 14.22
CA ILE A 191 7.77 -11.03 14.06
C ILE A 191 7.77 -9.81 15.00
N ALA A 192 8.32 -9.95 16.21
CA ALA A 192 8.46 -8.83 17.14
C ALA A 192 9.45 -7.76 16.67
N GLU A 193 10.57 -8.15 16.07
CA GLU A 193 11.54 -7.25 15.43
C GLU A 193 10.90 -6.52 14.24
N SER A 194 10.21 -7.25 13.36
CA SER A 194 9.49 -6.66 12.22
C SER A 194 8.45 -5.63 12.68
N PHE A 195 7.60 -5.96 13.65
CA PHE A 195 6.62 -5.05 14.22
C PHE A 195 7.26 -3.81 14.89
N ALA A 196 8.34 -4.01 15.64
CA ALA A 196 9.08 -2.91 16.26
C ALA A 196 9.71 -1.97 15.23
N HIS A 197 10.32 -2.51 14.17
CA HIS A 197 10.89 -1.74 13.06
C HIS A 197 9.83 -0.97 12.27
N LEU A 198 8.66 -1.56 12.04
CA LEU A 198 7.53 -0.90 11.38
C LEU A 198 7.05 0.32 12.16
N VAL A 199 6.80 0.15 13.45
CA VAL A 199 6.37 1.24 14.35
C VAL A 199 7.43 2.35 14.45
N ASP A 200 8.70 1.99 14.61
CA ASP A 200 9.83 2.93 14.68
C ASP A 200 10.04 3.68 13.35
N GLY A 201 9.93 3.00 12.21
CA GLY A 201 10.00 3.60 10.87
C GLY A 201 8.92 4.66 10.65
N TYR A 202 7.67 4.32 10.96
CA TYR A 202 6.56 5.27 10.91
C TYR A 202 6.71 6.44 11.89
N HIS A 203 7.20 6.18 13.11
CA HIS A 203 7.46 7.25 14.08
C HIS A 203 8.54 8.24 13.60
N ARG A 204 9.64 7.73 13.03
CA ARG A 204 10.70 8.57 12.43
C ARG A 204 10.17 9.38 11.25
N LEU A 205 9.30 8.80 10.41
CA LEU A 205 8.66 9.50 9.29
C LEU A 205 7.80 10.67 9.78
N VAL A 206 6.96 10.44 10.80
CA VAL A 206 6.12 11.48 11.41
C VAL A 206 6.98 12.59 12.03
N LEU A 207 8.03 12.28 12.79
CA LEU A 207 8.94 13.30 13.33
C LEU A 207 9.72 14.06 12.24
N GLY A 208 10.12 13.38 11.16
CA GLY A 208 10.81 14.00 10.02
C GLY A 208 9.93 15.00 9.26
N THR A 209 8.65 14.69 9.08
CA THR A 209 7.70 15.62 8.43
C THR A 209 7.39 16.86 9.26
N GLN A 210 7.43 16.75 10.60
CA GLN A 210 7.25 17.89 11.53
C GLN A 210 8.44 18.87 11.49
N GLN A 211 9.68 18.39 11.32
CA GLN A 211 10.85 19.26 11.19
C GLN A 211 10.90 20.04 9.86
N GLY A 212 10.08 19.66 8.87
CA GLY A 212 9.99 20.37 7.58
C GLY A 212 9.21 21.68 7.60
N HIS A 213 8.49 22.00 8.68
CA HIS A 213 7.61 23.18 8.78
C HIS A 213 7.89 24.09 9.99
N GLY A 214 8.98 23.87 10.73
CA GLY A 214 9.31 24.63 11.95
C GLY A 214 10.75 25.15 11.95
N THR A 215 10.91 26.45 12.15
CA THR A 215 12.22 27.12 12.30
C THR A 215 12.99 26.64 13.54
N ASN A 216 14.30 26.44 13.38
CA ASN A 216 15.37 26.50 14.39
C ASN A 216 15.09 25.98 15.82
N GLY A 217 15.79 24.89 16.17
CA GLY A 217 16.29 24.66 17.53
C GLY A 217 15.64 23.51 18.28
N GLN A 218 16.45 22.48 18.58
CA GLN A 218 16.23 21.44 19.61
C GLN A 218 14.92 20.62 19.45
N THR A 219 14.96 19.31 19.19
CA THR A 219 15.57 18.33 20.09
C THR A 219 15.76 17.00 19.35
N LYS A 220 16.94 16.35 19.46
CA LYS A 220 17.18 15.02 18.88
C LYS A 220 16.62 13.92 19.76
N ALA A 221 15.33 13.60 19.61
CA ALA A 221 14.76 12.36 20.11
C ALA A 221 15.25 11.17 19.26
N LYS A 222 16.46 10.67 19.55
CA LYS A 222 16.88 9.35 19.08
C LYS A 222 16.14 8.30 19.91
N LEU A 223 15.23 7.54 19.29
CA LEU A 223 14.93 6.20 19.77
C LEU A 223 16.25 5.43 19.85
N LYS A 224 16.56 4.90 21.03
CA LYS A 224 17.73 4.03 21.21
C LYS A 224 17.36 2.65 20.66
N PRO A 225 18.05 2.14 19.63
CA PRO A 225 18.11 0.70 19.45
C PRO A 225 18.89 0.11 20.65
N VAL A 226 18.60 -1.15 20.95
CA VAL A 226 19.50 -2.02 21.71
C VAL A 226 20.54 -2.56 20.72
#